data_AF-A0A352UPE4-F1
#
_entry.id   AF-A0A352UPE4-F1
#
_cell.length_a   1.000
_cell.length_b   1.000
_cell.length_c   1.000
_cell.angle_alpha   90.00
_cell.angle_beta   90.00
_cell.angle_gamma   90.00
#
_symmetry.space_group_name_H-M   'P 1'
#
loop_
_entity.id
_entity.type
_entity.pdbx_description
1 polymer ?
#
loop_
_entity_poly.entity_id
_entity_poly.type
_entity_poly.pdbx_seq_one_letter_code
_entity_poly.pdbx_strand_id
1 'polypeptide(L)'
;MKSNQKNTMYIFWAGAIMVCLALVLFALLFSSCTKAPNPAATTPPPSESLAPSDSGGTAGEATPNPTAPVETPPSWELAETEDAGWEYVDRMTFLGDSTTHGLVYYGVLSDKKDTTQVWTPASGTLALFNQSTATIVYPETGEEITIVDAVTRKKPEYLVITLGVNGVSFMAEA
;
A
#
# COMPACT_ATOMS: atom_id res chain seq x y z
N MET A 1 -23.33 -2.20 -62.85
CA MET A 1 -23.91 -2.34 -61.49
C MET A 1 -22.91 -2.73 -60.39
N LYS A 2 -21.68 -3.19 -60.69
CA LYS A 2 -20.72 -3.71 -59.69
C LYS A 2 -19.83 -2.66 -58.97
N SER A 3 -19.84 -1.40 -59.41
CA SER A 3 -19.11 -0.28 -58.77
C SER A 3 -19.87 0.34 -57.60
N ASN A 4 -21.20 0.43 -57.69
CA ASN A 4 -22.04 1.02 -56.64
C ASN A 4 -22.00 0.20 -55.34
N GLN A 5 -21.96 -1.13 -55.42
CA GLN A 5 -21.90 -1.99 -54.23
C GLN A 5 -20.58 -1.84 -53.45
N LYS A 6 -19.44 -1.64 -54.15
CA LYS A 6 -18.15 -1.38 -53.51
C LYS A 6 -18.14 -0.01 -52.83
N ASN A 7 -18.69 1.01 -53.48
CA ASN A 7 -18.79 2.36 -52.92
C ASN A 7 -19.71 2.39 -51.68
N THR A 8 -20.83 1.68 -51.69
CA THR A 8 -21.71 1.53 -50.52
C THR A 8 -21.00 0.81 -49.37
N MET A 9 -20.20 -0.23 -49.66
CA MET A 9 -19.40 -0.93 -48.65
C MET A 9 -18.31 -0.01 -48.07
N TYR A 10 -17.58 0.75 -48.89
CA TYR A 10 -16.59 1.71 -48.39
C TYR A 10 -17.21 2.83 -47.56
N ILE A 11 -18.40 3.31 -47.93
CA ILE A 11 -19.14 4.32 -47.13
C ILE A 11 -19.56 3.75 -45.78
N PHE A 12 -20.02 2.49 -45.75
CA PHE A 12 -20.37 1.80 -44.50
C PHE A 12 -19.14 1.59 -43.59
N TRP A 13 -18.02 1.13 -44.16
CA TRP A 13 -16.76 0.95 -43.44
C TRP A 13 -16.17 2.28 -42.95
N ALA A 14 -16.22 3.34 -43.75
CA ALA A 14 -15.80 4.67 -43.34
C ALA A 14 -16.67 5.21 -42.20
N GLY A 15 -17.99 4.97 -42.24
CA GLY A 15 -18.91 5.30 -41.15
C GLY A 15 -18.57 4.56 -39.85
N ALA A 16 -18.32 3.26 -39.92
CA ALA A 16 -17.94 2.45 -38.76
C ALA A 16 -16.61 2.91 -38.14
N ILE A 17 -15.60 3.22 -38.97
CA ILE A 17 -14.31 3.74 -38.50
C ILE A 17 -14.48 5.10 -37.81
N MET A 18 -15.29 6.00 -38.39
CA MET A 18 -15.56 7.31 -37.78
C MET A 18 -16.28 7.18 -36.43
N VAL A 19 -17.21 6.23 -36.28
CA VAL A 19 -17.86 5.95 -35.00
C VAL A 19 -16.85 5.41 -33.97
N CYS A 20 -15.99 4.48 -34.36
CA CYS A 20 -14.93 3.98 -33.48
C CYS A 20 -13.98 5.09 -33.03
N LEU A 21 -13.55 5.96 -33.94
CA LEU A 21 -12.68 7.10 -33.62
C LEU A 21 -13.38 8.10 -32.70
N ALA A 22 -14.68 8.36 -32.89
CA ALA A 22 -15.46 9.22 -32.02
C ALA A 22 -15.60 8.64 -30.60
N LEU A 23 -15.82 7.32 -30.47
CA LEU A 23 -15.89 6.65 -29.17
C LEU A 23 -14.56 6.68 -28.42
N VAL A 24 -13.44 6.45 -29.13
CA VAL A 24 -12.09 6.57 -28.55
C VAL A 24 -11.82 8.01 -28.09
N LEU A 25 -12.17 9.01 -28.91
CA LEU A 25 -12.03 10.42 -28.53
C LEU A 25 -12.88 10.75 -27.29
N PHE A 26 -14.11 10.26 -27.23
CA PHE A 26 -14.97 10.43 -26.06
C PHE A 26 -14.30 9.81 -24.81
N ALA A 27 -13.87 8.54 -24.87
CA ALA A 27 -13.19 7.88 -23.75
C ALA A 27 -11.94 8.63 -23.25
N LEU A 28 -11.17 9.22 -24.17
CA LEU A 28 -10.00 10.03 -23.84
C LEU A 28 -10.38 11.38 -23.20
N LEU A 29 -11.45 12.04 -23.66
CA LEU A 29 -11.96 13.27 -23.05
C LEU A 29 -12.54 13.03 -21.66
N PHE A 30 -13.27 11.92 -21.44
CA PHE A 30 -13.77 11.55 -20.11
C PHE A 30 -12.65 11.11 -19.18
N SER A 31 -11.62 10.42 -19.66
CA SER A 31 -10.41 10.14 -18.85
C SER A 31 -9.68 11.43 -18.46
N SER A 32 -9.56 12.39 -19.38
CA SER A 32 -8.83 13.65 -19.17
C SER A 32 -9.56 14.65 -18.27
N CYS A 33 -10.88 14.52 -18.09
CA CYS A 33 -11.69 15.38 -17.21
C CYS A 33 -11.87 14.82 -15.78
N THR A 34 -11.28 13.66 -15.45
CA THR A 34 -11.21 13.21 -14.05
C THR A 34 -10.06 13.94 -13.34
N LYS A 35 -10.23 15.25 -13.14
CA LYS A 35 -9.50 15.95 -12.08
C LYS A 35 -9.97 15.32 -10.78
N ALA A 36 -9.13 14.47 -10.19
CA ALA A 36 -9.35 13.93 -8.86
C ALA A 36 -9.79 15.09 -7.94
N PRO A 37 -10.91 14.96 -7.20
CA PRO A 37 -11.18 15.88 -6.11
C PRO A 37 -9.97 15.84 -5.20
N ASN A 38 -9.24 16.96 -5.14
CA ASN A 38 -8.24 17.17 -4.12
C ASN A 38 -8.97 16.98 -2.79
N PRO A 39 -8.68 15.96 -1.96
CA PRO A 39 -9.10 16.03 -0.58
C PRO A 39 -8.21 17.12 0.00
N ALA A 40 -8.71 18.35 -0.03
CA ALA A 40 -8.24 19.36 0.90
C ALA A 40 -8.36 18.69 2.27
N ALA A 41 -7.22 18.32 2.84
CA ALA A 41 -7.11 17.92 4.21
C ALA A 41 -7.64 19.10 5.02
N THR A 42 -8.89 19.02 5.44
CA THR A 42 -9.42 19.84 6.52
C THR A 42 -8.85 19.27 7.81
N THR A 43 -7.54 19.42 7.99
CA THR A 43 -6.92 19.35 9.30
C THR A 43 -7.39 20.62 10.01
N PRO A 44 -8.14 20.53 11.13
CA PRO A 44 -8.33 21.71 11.97
C PRO A 44 -6.94 22.22 12.38
N PRO A 45 -6.73 23.55 12.48
CA PRO A 45 -5.43 24.09 12.87
C PRO A 45 -5.00 23.49 14.22
N PRO A 46 -3.70 23.26 14.44
CA PRO A 46 -3.22 22.85 15.75
C PRO A 46 -3.71 23.89 16.77
N SER A 47 -4.31 23.40 17.84
CA SER A 47 -4.69 24.23 18.98
C SER A 47 -3.46 25.06 19.37
N GLU A 48 -3.55 26.39 19.28
CA GLU A 48 -2.56 27.30 19.83
C GLU A 48 -2.46 26.99 21.32
N SER A 49 -1.46 26.19 21.70
CA SER A 49 -1.01 26.10 23.08
C SER A 49 -0.46 27.48 23.43
N LEU A 50 -1.10 28.09 24.42
CA LEU A 50 -0.86 29.43 24.90
C LEU A 50 0.64 29.70 25.05
N ALA A 51 1.17 30.60 24.23
CA ALA A 51 2.42 31.26 24.55
C ALA A 51 2.28 31.89 25.95
N PRO A 52 3.29 31.80 26.83
CA PRO A 52 3.24 32.51 28.09
C PRO A 52 3.17 34.01 27.79
N SER A 53 2.16 34.65 28.37
CA SER A 53 2.01 36.10 28.36
C SER A 53 3.27 36.74 28.95
N ASP A 54 4.03 37.46 28.11
CA ASP A 54 5.14 38.31 28.54
C ASP A 54 4.55 39.54 29.24
N SER A 55 4.26 39.39 30.53
CA SER A 55 4.09 40.52 31.44
C SER A 55 5.40 40.72 32.19
N GLY A 56 6.25 41.58 31.61
CA GLY A 56 7.49 42.02 32.23
C GLY A 56 7.23 42.70 33.58
N GLY A 57 7.40 41.94 34.66
CA GLY A 57 7.56 42.45 36.02
C GLY A 57 9.01 42.28 36.46
N THR A 58 9.75 43.38 36.56
CA THR A 58 11.09 43.38 37.16
C THR A 58 11.01 43.53 38.68
N ALA A 59 11.85 42.75 39.35
CA ALA A 59 12.32 42.82 40.74
C ALA A 59 11.44 42.14 41.80
N GLY A 60 11.77 40.88 42.07
CA GLY A 60 11.36 40.13 43.26
C GLY A 60 12.18 38.84 43.39
N GLU A 61 13.24 38.92 44.19
CA GLU A 61 14.14 37.88 44.72
C GLU A 61 13.66 36.40 44.58
N ALA A 62 14.36 35.61 43.76
CA ALA A 62 14.03 34.22 43.48
C ALA A 62 14.57 33.27 44.57
N THR A 63 13.65 32.73 45.38
CA THR A 63 13.85 31.49 46.12
C THR A 63 13.78 30.31 45.12
N PRO A 64 14.67 29.29 45.17
CA PRO A 64 14.60 28.17 44.25
C PRO A 64 13.34 27.34 44.52
N ASN A 65 12.37 27.42 43.59
CA ASN A 65 11.18 26.59 43.61
C ASN A 65 11.60 25.12 43.32
N PRO A 66 11.17 24.12 44.11
CA PRO A 66 11.55 22.74 43.86
C PRO A 66 10.98 22.29 42.50
N THR A 67 11.87 21.81 41.63
CA THR A 67 11.53 21.23 40.33
C THR A 67 10.41 20.21 40.48
N ALA A 68 9.27 20.45 39.83
CA ALA A 68 8.20 19.47 39.76
C ALA A 68 8.77 18.15 39.21
N PRO A 69 8.39 16.98 39.76
CA PRO A 69 8.84 15.70 39.23
C PRO A 69 8.45 15.59 37.76
N VAL A 70 9.42 15.33 36.88
CA VAL A 70 9.13 14.92 35.51
C VAL A 70 8.44 13.56 35.61
N GLU A 71 7.13 13.51 35.31
CA GLU A 71 6.41 12.24 35.27
C GLU A 71 7.06 11.36 34.21
N THR A 72 7.59 10.22 34.64
CA THR A 72 8.16 9.23 33.72
C THR A 72 6.99 8.43 33.16
N PRO A 73 6.84 8.33 31.82
CA PRO A 73 5.77 7.56 31.22
C PRO A 73 5.84 6.09 31.68
N PRO A 74 4.68 5.43 31.84
CA PRO A 74 4.63 4.04 32.28
C PRO A 74 5.28 3.11 31.25
N SER A 75 5.79 1.96 31.70
CA SER A 75 6.60 1.05 30.87
C SER A 75 5.87 0.40 29.68
N TRP A 76 4.54 0.57 29.58
CA TRP A 76 3.73 0.09 28.46
C TRP A 76 3.52 1.17 27.39
N GLU A 77 3.84 2.42 27.68
CA GLU A 77 3.72 3.53 26.75
C GLU A 77 4.97 3.59 25.88
N LEU A 78 4.78 3.46 24.58
CA LEU A 78 5.84 3.60 23.60
C LEU A 78 6.13 5.09 23.39
N ALA A 79 7.40 5.46 23.47
CA ALA A 79 7.83 6.79 23.08
C ALA A 79 7.58 7.01 21.58
N GLU A 80 7.25 8.24 21.20
CA GLU A 80 7.20 8.61 19.79
C GLU A 80 8.58 8.37 19.15
N THR A 81 8.56 7.74 17.98
CA THR A 81 9.75 7.54 17.14
C THR A 81 9.57 8.29 15.83
N GLU A 82 10.67 8.73 15.24
CA GLU A 82 10.66 9.26 13.87
C GLU A 82 10.16 8.19 12.89
N ASP A 83 9.60 8.64 11.76
CA ASP A 83 9.22 7.76 10.66
C ASP A 83 10.47 7.07 10.10
N ALA A 84 10.47 5.74 10.10
CA ALA A 84 11.57 4.92 9.59
C ALA A 84 11.73 5.02 8.06
N GLY A 85 10.74 5.60 7.35
CA GLY A 85 10.79 5.89 5.94
C GLY A 85 10.72 4.66 5.03
N TRP A 86 10.82 4.90 3.72
CA TRP A 86 10.71 3.85 2.70
C TRP A 86 11.82 2.82 2.73
N GLU A 87 13.04 3.20 3.14
CA GLU A 87 14.17 2.27 3.27
C GLU A 87 13.88 1.16 4.30
N TYR A 88 13.00 1.40 5.27
CA TYR A 88 12.55 0.36 6.18
C TYR A 88 11.59 -0.61 5.51
N VAL A 89 10.63 -0.09 4.73
CA VAL A 89 9.67 -0.90 3.98
C VAL A 89 10.37 -1.75 2.92
N ASP A 90 11.37 -1.20 2.22
CA ASP A 90 12.12 -1.90 1.17
C ASP A 90 12.95 -3.09 1.68
N ARG A 91 13.24 -3.14 2.99
CA ARG A 91 13.89 -4.29 3.65
C ARG A 91 12.92 -5.40 4.02
N MET A 92 11.61 -5.20 3.83
CA MET A 92 10.59 -6.19 4.17
C MET A 92 10.33 -7.16 3.03
N THR A 93 9.98 -8.39 3.41
CA THR A 93 9.38 -9.38 2.53
C THR A 93 8.05 -9.80 3.13
N PHE A 94 6.99 -9.77 2.32
CA PHE A 94 5.62 -10.00 2.74
C PHE A 94 5.17 -11.39 2.28
N LEU A 95 4.85 -12.26 3.22
CA LEU A 95 4.28 -13.59 2.98
C LEU A 95 2.82 -13.60 3.43
N GLY A 96 1.90 -14.01 2.56
CA GLY A 96 0.52 -14.11 3.02
C GLY A 96 -0.54 -14.47 2.00
N ASP A 97 -1.75 -14.04 2.31
CA ASP A 97 -2.97 -14.34 1.55
C ASP A 97 -3.28 -13.31 0.46
N SER A 98 -4.50 -13.34 -0.05
CA SER A 98 -4.98 -12.41 -1.09
C SER A 98 -4.82 -10.93 -0.73
N THR A 99 -4.84 -10.58 0.56
CA THR A 99 -4.63 -9.20 1.00
C THR A 99 -3.19 -8.76 0.77
N THR A 100 -2.23 -9.64 1.06
CA THR A 100 -0.80 -9.47 0.76
C THR A 100 -0.55 -9.41 -0.74
N HIS A 101 -1.19 -10.30 -1.51
CA HIS A 101 -1.11 -10.28 -2.96
C HIS A 101 -1.60 -8.94 -3.54
N GLY A 102 -2.56 -8.30 -2.87
CA GLY A 102 -3.05 -6.97 -3.18
C GLY A 102 -1.94 -5.91 -3.27
N LEU A 103 -0.85 -6.05 -2.51
CA LEU A 103 0.28 -5.12 -2.55
C LEU A 103 0.89 -5.02 -3.96
N VAL A 104 1.01 -6.15 -4.66
CA VAL A 104 1.45 -6.21 -6.06
C VAL A 104 0.39 -5.59 -6.97
N TYR A 105 -0.87 -5.99 -6.81
CA TYR A 105 -1.96 -5.54 -7.68
C TYR A 105 -2.16 -4.02 -7.66
N TYR A 106 -2.09 -3.42 -6.47
CA TYR A 106 -2.23 -1.98 -6.27
C TYR A 106 -0.93 -1.20 -6.50
N GLY A 107 0.23 -1.87 -6.54
CA GLY A 107 1.53 -1.26 -6.82
C GLY A 107 1.94 -0.23 -5.77
N VAL A 108 1.70 -0.55 -4.49
CA VAL A 108 1.94 0.36 -3.35
C VAL A 108 3.37 0.29 -2.81
N LEU A 109 4.16 -0.71 -3.24
CA LEU A 109 5.58 -0.82 -2.91
C LEU A 109 6.42 -0.01 -3.89
N SER A 110 7.69 0.25 -3.56
CA SER A 110 8.61 1.08 -4.34
C SER A 110 8.73 0.63 -5.80
N ASP A 111 8.81 -0.67 -6.04
CA ASP A 111 8.87 -1.28 -7.39
C ASP A 111 7.49 -1.51 -8.03
N LYS A 112 6.43 -1.01 -7.39
CA LYS A 112 5.04 -1.12 -7.84
C LYS A 112 4.64 -2.58 -8.10
N LYS A 113 4.25 -2.89 -9.34
CA LYS A 113 3.78 -4.22 -9.76
C LYS A 113 4.91 -5.20 -10.07
N ASP A 114 6.13 -4.69 -10.23
CA ASP A 114 7.32 -5.48 -10.53
C ASP A 114 8.09 -5.87 -9.26
N THR A 115 7.50 -5.61 -8.09
CA THR A 115 8.09 -5.92 -6.79
C THR A 115 8.36 -7.42 -6.61
N THR A 116 9.51 -7.72 -6.01
CA THR A 116 9.90 -9.07 -5.60
C THR A 116 9.68 -9.33 -4.11
N GLN A 117 9.14 -8.34 -3.39
CA GLN A 117 8.94 -8.40 -1.94
C GLN A 117 7.71 -9.22 -1.52
N VAL A 118 6.81 -9.57 -2.45
CA VAL A 118 5.53 -10.23 -2.12
C VAL A 118 5.55 -11.71 -2.50
N TRP A 119 5.34 -12.56 -1.50
CA TRP A 119 5.40 -14.01 -1.59
C TRP A 119 4.01 -14.60 -1.35
N THR A 120 3.45 -15.17 -2.40
CA THR A 120 2.17 -15.86 -2.36
C THR A 120 2.21 -17.12 -3.23
N PRO A 121 1.34 -18.12 -2.97
CA PRO A 121 1.11 -19.21 -3.92
C PRO A 121 0.66 -18.68 -5.29
N ALA A 122 0.71 -19.53 -6.32
CA ALA A 122 0.26 -19.17 -7.67
C ALA A 122 -1.22 -18.75 -7.72
N SER A 123 -2.04 -19.21 -6.77
CA SER A 123 -3.43 -18.78 -6.59
C SER A 123 -3.57 -17.33 -6.11
N GLY A 124 -2.48 -16.71 -5.66
CA GLY A 124 -2.48 -15.42 -4.97
C GLY A 124 -2.98 -15.48 -3.52
N THR A 125 -3.19 -16.67 -2.94
CA THR A 125 -3.64 -16.79 -1.54
C THR A 125 -3.04 -17.98 -0.81
N LEU A 126 -2.40 -17.71 0.33
CA LEU A 126 -1.97 -18.71 1.31
C LEU A 126 -3.02 -18.85 2.42
N ALA A 127 -3.61 -20.04 2.54
CA ALA A 127 -4.49 -20.34 3.67
C ALA A 127 -3.70 -20.78 4.89
N LEU A 128 -4.10 -20.33 6.08
CA LEU A 128 -3.34 -20.57 7.31
C LEU A 128 -3.15 -22.06 7.63
N PHE A 129 -4.16 -22.91 7.38
CA PHE A 129 -4.05 -24.35 7.62
C PHE A 129 -3.00 -25.06 6.73
N ASN A 130 -2.58 -24.43 5.62
CA ASN A 130 -1.58 -24.95 4.69
C ASN A 130 -0.20 -24.32 4.86
N GLN A 131 0.00 -23.44 5.85
CA GLN A 131 1.24 -22.65 5.99
C GLN A 131 2.53 -23.49 6.03
N SER A 132 2.46 -24.73 6.53
CA SER A 132 3.63 -25.61 6.68
C SER A 132 3.98 -26.41 5.42
N THR A 133 3.08 -26.49 4.45
CA THR A 133 3.25 -27.34 3.25
C THR A 133 3.08 -26.58 1.94
N ALA A 134 2.56 -25.36 1.99
CA ALA A 134 2.34 -24.54 0.81
C ALA A 134 3.64 -24.13 0.12
N THR A 135 3.53 -23.94 -1.19
CA THR A 135 4.56 -23.33 -2.03
C THR A 135 4.20 -21.88 -2.34
N ILE A 136 5.22 -21.11 -2.72
CA ILE A 136 5.08 -19.76 -3.27
C ILE A 136 5.70 -19.71 -4.67
N VAL A 137 5.25 -18.78 -5.49
CA VAL A 137 5.94 -18.44 -6.74
C VAL A 137 7.12 -17.54 -6.37
N TYR A 138 8.35 -18.06 -6.44
CA TYR A 138 9.55 -17.33 -6.03
C TYR A 138 9.83 -16.17 -6.98
N PRO A 139 9.69 -14.90 -6.56
CA PRO A 139 9.60 -13.77 -7.49
C PRO A 139 10.83 -13.56 -8.39
N GLU A 140 12.02 -13.97 -7.94
CA GLU A 140 13.26 -13.81 -8.73
C GLU A 140 13.35 -14.79 -9.91
N THR A 141 12.65 -15.93 -9.86
CA THR A 141 12.79 -17.01 -10.86
C THR A 141 11.48 -17.50 -11.46
N GLY A 142 10.35 -17.22 -10.80
CA GLY A 142 9.04 -17.77 -11.17
C GLY A 142 8.83 -19.24 -10.78
N GLU A 143 9.81 -19.89 -10.14
CA GLU A 143 9.69 -21.28 -9.68
C GLU A 143 8.73 -21.41 -8.50
N GLU A 144 7.93 -22.47 -8.46
CA GLU A 144 7.17 -22.84 -7.27
C GLU A 144 8.04 -23.63 -6.30
N ILE A 145 8.35 -23.04 -5.15
CA ILE A 145 9.18 -23.66 -4.10
C ILE A 145 8.51 -23.55 -2.74
N THR A 146 8.97 -24.36 -1.78
CA THR A 146 8.45 -24.27 -0.41
C THR A 146 8.82 -22.94 0.23
N ILE A 147 8.02 -22.48 1.19
CA ILE A 147 8.32 -21.27 1.96
C ILE A 147 9.67 -21.39 2.67
N VAL A 148 10.01 -22.58 3.19
CA VAL A 148 11.30 -22.83 3.86
C VAL A 148 12.47 -22.65 2.88
N ASP A 149 12.37 -23.17 1.67
CA ASP A 149 13.41 -23.02 0.65
C ASP A 149 13.56 -21.55 0.22
N ALA A 150 12.44 -20.84 0.04
CA ALA A 150 12.45 -19.42 -0.30
C ALA A 150 13.15 -18.58 0.77
N VAL A 151 12.82 -18.79 2.05
CA VAL A 151 13.47 -18.10 3.18
C VAL A 151 14.95 -18.47 3.27
N THR A 152 15.30 -19.75 3.09
CA THR A 152 16.69 -20.23 3.13
C THR A 152 17.53 -19.61 2.02
N ARG A 153 16.96 -19.44 0.83
CA ARG A 153 17.60 -18.83 -0.34
C ARG A 153 17.75 -17.32 -0.22
N LYS A 154 16.65 -16.61 0.05
CA LYS A 154 16.63 -15.14 0.07
C LYS A 154 17.23 -14.54 1.35
N LYS A 155 17.02 -15.21 2.50
CA LYS A 155 17.35 -14.71 3.84
C LYS A 155 16.85 -13.27 4.06
N PRO A 156 15.53 -13.04 4.02
CA PRO A 156 14.97 -11.70 4.19
C PRO A 156 15.35 -11.14 5.57
N GLU A 157 15.62 -9.83 5.63
CA GLU A 157 15.93 -9.14 6.90
C GLU A 157 14.69 -9.09 7.80
N TYR A 158 13.53 -8.79 7.20
CA TYR A 158 12.23 -8.93 7.85
C TYR A 158 11.30 -9.77 6.99
N LEU A 159 10.69 -10.77 7.62
CA LEU A 159 9.58 -11.53 7.04
C LEU A 159 8.29 -11.14 7.75
N VAL A 160 7.43 -10.41 7.04
CA VAL A 160 6.11 -9.99 7.52
C VAL A 160 5.11 -11.06 7.09
N ILE A 161 4.46 -11.69 8.06
CA ILE A 161 3.49 -12.76 7.81
C ILE A 161 2.08 -12.21 8.07
N THR A 162 1.25 -12.18 7.03
CA THR A 162 -0.15 -11.75 7.14
C THR A 162 -1.05 -12.90 6.69
N LEU A 163 -1.51 -13.68 7.66
CA LEU A 163 -2.39 -14.82 7.48
C LEU A 163 -3.53 -14.75 8.48
N GLY A 164 -4.69 -15.30 8.11
CA GLY A 164 -5.80 -15.47 9.04
C GLY A 164 -7.17 -15.14 8.46
N VAL A 165 -7.24 -14.43 7.32
CA VAL A 165 -8.51 -14.26 6.61
C VAL A 165 -9.03 -15.61 6.11
N ASN A 166 -8.10 -16.46 5.67
CA ASN A 166 -8.39 -17.80 5.21
C ASN A 166 -7.84 -18.85 6.18
N GLY A 167 -8.67 -19.84 6.50
CA GLY A 167 -8.19 -21.09 7.08
C GLY A 167 -8.24 -21.21 8.60
N VAL A 168 -8.47 -20.13 9.34
CA VAL A 168 -8.53 -20.17 10.82
C VAL A 168 -9.59 -21.15 11.32
N SER A 169 -10.77 -21.17 10.69
CA SER A 169 -11.87 -22.08 11.05
C SER A 169 -11.55 -23.57 10.86
N PHE A 170 -10.46 -23.90 10.16
CA PHE A 170 -10.02 -25.28 9.91
C PHE A 170 -8.88 -25.69 10.84
N MET A 171 -8.43 -24.80 11.72
CA MET A 171 -7.42 -25.08 12.71
C MET A 171 -8.06 -25.56 14.01
N ALA A 172 -7.38 -26.50 14.68
CA ALA A 172 -7.70 -26.84 16.06
C ALA A 172 -6.93 -25.90 17.00
N GLU A 173 -7.53 -25.60 18.15
CA GLU A 173 -6.80 -25.03 19.28
C GLU A 173 -5.81 -26.09 19.81
N ALA A 174 -4.58 -25.65 20.10
CA ALA A 174 -3.52 -26.49 20.64
C ALA A 174 -3.51 -26.49 22.17
#